data_AF-A0AAD5R3C5-F1
#
_entry.id   AF-A0AAD5R3C5-F1
#
_cell.length_a   1.000
_cell.length_b   1.000
_cell.length_c   1.000
_cell.angle_alpha   90.00
_cell.angle_beta   90.00
_cell.angle_gamma   90.00
#
_symmetry.space_group_name_H-M   'P 1'
#
loop_
_entity.id
_entity.type
_entity.pdbx_description
1 polymer ?
#
loop_
_entity_poly.entity_id
_entity_poly.type
_entity_poly.pdbx_seq_one_letter_code
_entity_poly.pdbx_strand_id
1 'polypeptide(L)'
;MGNGSTPSASVTLTVSPFLPLGTRPSEEGDRASNLLADGRIPSGRGVRQLESQRAGGWSRFHAEDEGPCQLDTPSLGHAWVRDNVYVIHALWALYRAYTKCAEFDEDLNKANELGLTCVKMMQSLLECMMLQAEKVEMFKKFQRPVDALHAKYSVSTKGTVCGDNEWGHLQIDATSLFLLTLAQITASGLQVVRNFDEVAFIQNLIYYIETGYRTPDFGIWERGDKTNQGIRELNASSIGMVKAALQAMNDVGDLFGDGSRRSAIHVLPDQIEQCSAVLNSMLPGSLSARTRIVCIITSPNYNSLRISNVNGLFSYVFLMLDAMYNKNTEEAEEYWQRLDNVIVSSGKGFRLIPELYKVEREHVAGEKSERGSQPRVLDGATPYLWAQSLYVICCLLYEGFLSPAELDPLSRRMSSQEKRPPCEVQVTILAQTKEVQQELLANGISVQCVDEVDPVFTILPASFLAEIHARIGQSKKLNLSGRPLDRDVGLLSTSRLYQIGNKFVIFTPQFMDSRTIVSDV
;
A
#
# COMPACT_ATOMS: atom_id res chain seq x y z
N MET A 1 -22.49 -38.58 -29.21
CA MET A 1 -22.01 -37.20 -29.30
C MET A 1 -21.68 -36.75 -27.89
N GLY A 2 -20.40 -36.86 -27.50
CA GLY A 2 -19.96 -36.68 -26.12
C GLY A 2 -19.69 -35.21 -25.80
N ASN A 3 -20.25 -34.74 -24.70
CA ASN A 3 -19.96 -33.44 -24.08
C ASN A 3 -18.50 -33.39 -23.63
N GLY A 4 -17.68 -32.63 -24.36
CA GLY A 4 -16.33 -32.27 -23.93
C GLY A 4 -16.38 -31.06 -23.01
N SER A 5 -16.35 -31.30 -21.69
CA SER A 5 -16.00 -30.28 -20.71
C SER A 5 -14.53 -29.91 -20.89
N THR A 6 -14.25 -28.70 -21.38
CA THR A 6 -12.91 -28.12 -21.39
C THR A 6 -12.41 -27.96 -19.95
N PRO A 7 -11.28 -28.58 -19.55
CA PRO A 7 -10.71 -28.33 -18.23
C PRO A 7 -10.15 -26.90 -18.20
N SER A 8 -10.61 -26.11 -17.24
CA SER A 8 -10.00 -24.85 -16.85
C SER A 8 -8.57 -25.13 -16.35
N ALA A 9 -7.58 -25.07 -17.23
CA ALA A 9 -6.17 -25.18 -16.86
C ALA A 9 -5.82 -23.98 -15.96
N SER A 10 -5.68 -24.22 -14.65
CA SER A 10 -5.14 -23.24 -13.72
C SER A 10 -3.64 -23.06 -14.00
N VAL A 11 -3.25 -21.94 -14.58
CA VAL A 11 -1.84 -21.59 -14.74
C VAL A 11 -1.35 -21.04 -13.41
N THR A 12 -0.37 -21.72 -12.83
CA THR A 12 0.27 -21.31 -11.60
C THR A 12 1.69 -20.88 -11.92
N LEU A 13 2.00 -19.60 -11.72
CA LEU A 13 3.31 -19.02 -11.98
C LEU A 13 4.05 -18.83 -10.66
N THR A 14 5.23 -19.42 -10.50
CA THR A 14 6.07 -19.18 -9.31
C THR A 14 7.40 -18.57 -9.76
N VAL A 15 7.83 -17.50 -9.12
CA VAL A 15 9.16 -16.91 -9.34
C VAL A 15 10.12 -17.53 -8.34
N SER A 16 11.17 -18.20 -8.82
CA SER A 16 12.19 -18.76 -7.93
C SER A 16 13.20 -17.67 -7.56
N PRO A 17 13.54 -17.49 -6.27
CA PRO A 17 14.67 -16.64 -5.90
C PRO A 17 15.95 -17.26 -6.44
N PHE A 18 16.80 -16.46 -7.09
CA PHE A 18 18.09 -16.90 -7.59
C PHE A 18 19.03 -17.12 -6.40
N LEU A 19 19.22 -18.38 -5.99
CA LEU A 19 20.36 -18.77 -5.16
C LEU A 19 21.49 -19.17 -6.10
N PRO A 20 22.69 -18.57 -6.00
CA PRO A 20 23.82 -19.01 -6.80
C PRO A 20 24.10 -20.49 -6.48
N LEU A 21 24.00 -21.34 -7.49
CA LEU A 21 24.44 -22.73 -7.44
C LEU A 21 25.96 -22.74 -7.28
N GLY A 22 26.44 -22.98 -6.05
CA GLY A 22 27.83 -23.35 -5.81
C GLY A 22 28.59 -22.51 -4.79
N THR A 23 28.14 -22.48 -3.53
CA THR A 23 29.06 -22.41 -2.38
C THR A 23 28.51 -23.27 -1.27
N ARG A 24 29.26 -24.32 -0.88
CA ARG A 24 29.00 -25.05 0.37
C ARG A 24 29.03 -24.05 1.53
N PRO A 25 28.15 -24.13 2.54
CA PRO A 25 28.32 -23.35 3.75
C PRO A 25 29.60 -23.84 4.44
N SER A 26 30.62 -22.97 4.53
CA SER A 26 31.69 -23.16 5.50
C SER A 26 31.12 -22.98 6.89
N GLU A 27 31.45 -23.90 7.79
CA GLU A 27 31.16 -23.86 9.21
C GLU A 27 31.74 -22.57 9.85
N GLU A 28 30.92 -21.52 9.93
CA GLU A 28 31.03 -20.47 10.95
C GLU A 28 29.66 -20.30 11.59
N GLY A 29 29.20 -21.40 12.21
CA GLY A 29 28.31 -21.34 13.36
C GLY A 29 29.14 -20.97 14.59
N ASP A 30 28.51 -20.33 15.58
CA ASP A 30 29.09 -19.94 16.87
C ASP A 30 30.02 -18.72 16.87
N ARG A 31 29.44 -17.52 16.66
CA ARG A 31 29.85 -16.26 17.35
C ARG A 31 28.85 -15.11 17.13
N ALA A 32 27.60 -15.31 17.51
CA ALA A 32 26.62 -14.21 17.67
C ALA A 32 25.72 -14.40 18.90
N SER A 33 26.23 -15.10 19.91
CA SER A 33 25.60 -15.28 21.21
C SER A 33 26.58 -14.85 22.28
N ASN A 34 26.73 -13.54 22.47
CA ASN A 34 27.22 -12.87 23.68
C ASN A 34 27.40 -11.37 23.42
N LEU A 35 26.30 -10.63 23.31
CA LEU A 35 26.24 -9.17 23.51
C LEU A 35 24.80 -8.78 23.93
N LEU A 36 24.28 -9.49 24.93
CA LEU A 36 23.08 -9.12 25.70
C LEU A 36 23.43 -9.25 27.19
N ALA A 37 24.35 -8.39 27.65
CA ALA A 37 24.69 -8.26 29.06
C ALA A 37 25.35 -6.90 29.30
N ASP A 38 24.59 -5.81 29.13
CA ASP A 38 24.77 -4.67 30.02
C ASP A 38 23.46 -3.90 30.14
N GLY A 39 22.68 -4.30 31.14
CA GLY A 39 21.43 -3.65 31.51
C GLY A 39 21.73 -2.36 32.27
N ARG A 40 21.46 -1.21 31.64
CA ARG A 40 21.16 0.05 32.33
C ARG A 40 20.06 0.79 31.58
N ILE A 41 18.82 0.50 31.97
CA ILE A 41 17.65 1.33 31.66
C ILE A 41 17.81 2.63 32.47
N PRO A 42 17.77 3.84 31.85
CA PRO A 42 17.72 5.07 32.63
C PRO A 42 16.40 5.13 33.39
N SER A 43 16.49 5.35 34.69
CA SER A 43 15.37 5.55 35.60
C SER A 43 14.62 6.86 35.26
N GLY A 44 13.66 6.76 34.33
CA GLY A 44 12.71 7.82 34.04
C GLY A 44 11.75 8.05 35.22
N ARG A 45 11.88 9.21 35.86
CA ARG A 45 10.85 9.74 36.77
C ARG A 45 9.57 9.98 35.96
N GLY A 46 8.59 9.09 36.15
CA GLY A 46 7.25 9.21 35.56
C GLY A 46 6.24 8.17 36.06
N VAL A 47 6.69 7.14 36.79
CA VAL A 47 5.86 6.00 37.22
C VAL A 47 5.14 6.24 38.56
N ARG A 48 4.97 7.49 39.03
CA ARG A 48 4.25 7.78 40.30
C ARG A 48 3.07 8.73 40.20
N GLN A 49 2.58 9.00 38.99
CA GLN A 49 1.36 9.78 38.81
C GLN A 49 0.19 8.99 38.19
N LEU A 50 0.42 7.71 37.84
CA LEU A 50 -0.62 6.80 37.32
C LEU A 50 -1.15 5.80 38.36
N GLU A 51 -0.46 5.60 39.48
CA GLU A 51 -1.02 4.80 40.59
C GLU A 51 -2.16 5.52 41.33
N SER A 52 -2.23 6.87 41.25
CA SER A 52 -3.38 7.61 41.78
C SER A 52 -4.62 7.60 40.86
N GLN A 53 -4.47 7.17 39.60
CA GLN A 53 -5.57 7.01 38.65
C GLN A 53 -5.99 5.55 38.44
N ARG A 54 -5.28 4.59 39.05
CA ARG A 54 -5.70 3.17 39.13
C ARG A 54 -6.89 2.93 40.08
N ALA A 55 -7.28 3.90 40.90
CA ALA A 55 -8.29 3.74 41.94
C ALA A 55 -9.68 4.33 41.63
N GLY A 56 -9.93 4.80 40.40
CA GLY A 56 -11.28 5.24 40.02
C GLY A 56 -11.35 5.64 38.56
N GLY A 57 -11.83 4.74 37.69
CA GLY A 57 -12.10 5.15 36.31
C GLY A 57 -12.36 4.07 35.28
N TRP A 58 -12.25 2.77 35.61
CA TRP A 58 -12.48 1.68 34.65
C TRP A 58 -13.39 0.60 35.24
N SER A 59 -14.50 1.02 35.84
CA SER A 59 -15.50 0.10 36.42
C SER A 59 -16.91 0.59 36.12
N ARG A 60 -17.29 0.60 34.84
CA ARG A 60 -18.66 0.46 34.30
C ARG A 60 -18.66 0.78 32.81
N PHE A 61 -18.36 -0.23 31.99
CA PHE A 61 -18.85 -0.25 30.62
C PHE A 61 -20.24 -0.90 30.63
N HIS A 62 -21.24 -0.13 31.04
CA HIS A 62 -22.63 -0.39 30.68
C HIS A 62 -23.08 0.77 29.81
N ALA A 63 -23.41 0.47 28.55
CA ALA A 63 -24.11 1.40 27.68
C ALA A 63 -25.55 1.50 28.19
N GLU A 64 -25.84 2.52 28.99
CA GLU A 64 -27.19 3.02 29.19
C GLU A 64 -27.32 4.35 28.44
N ASP A 65 -28.39 4.44 27.66
CA ASP A 65 -28.91 5.65 27.01
C ASP A 65 -28.87 6.84 27.99
N GLU A 66 -28.46 8.03 27.53
CA GLU A 66 -29.11 9.33 27.78
C GLU A 66 -28.33 10.49 27.08
N GLY A 67 -29.03 11.28 26.25
CA GLY A 67 -28.70 12.67 25.87
C GLY A 67 -27.82 12.92 24.62
N PRO A 68 -28.28 13.70 23.60
CA PRO A 68 -27.51 13.94 22.38
C PRO A 68 -26.42 14.99 22.63
N CYS A 69 -25.16 14.54 22.64
CA CYS A 69 -24.05 15.45 22.35
C CYS A 69 -24.13 15.74 20.85
N GLN A 70 -24.38 16.99 20.45
CA GLN A 70 -24.36 17.43 19.05
C GLN A 70 -22.92 17.34 18.51
N LEU A 71 -22.52 16.12 18.19
CA LEU A 71 -21.47 15.82 17.23
C LEU A 71 -22.13 16.03 15.87
N ASP A 72 -21.62 16.95 15.05
CA ASP A 72 -22.04 17.08 13.66
C ASP A 72 -21.84 15.72 12.98
N THR A 73 -22.94 15.01 12.77
CA THR A 73 -22.94 13.73 12.06
C THR A 73 -22.69 14.03 10.58
N PRO A 74 -21.60 13.52 9.97
CA PRO A 74 -21.43 13.62 8.53
C PRO A 74 -22.61 12.93 7.85
N SER A 75 -23.06 13.47 6.71
CA SER A 75 -24.25 13.04 5.98
C SER A 75 -24.48 11.53 6.01
N LEU A 76 -25.58 11.10 6.64
CA LEU A 76 -25.93 9.71 6.98
C LEU A 76 -26.01 8.69 5.80
N GLY A 77 -25.68 9.06 4.58
CA GLY A 77 -25.91 8.23 3.39
C GLY A 77 -24.66 7.61 2.75
N HIS A 78 -23.48 8.18 2.94
CA HIS A 78 -22.28 7.77 2.20
C HIS A 78 -20.99 7.82 3.02
N ALA A 79 -19.97 7.09 2.57
CA ALA A 79 -18.65 7.07 3.18
C ALA A 79 -17.56 7.01 2.11
N TRP A 80 -16.44 7.69 2.39
CA TRP A 80 -15.25 7.69 1.52
C TRP A 80 -14.39 6.46 1.75
N VAL A 81 -13.78 5.94 0.69
CA VAL A 81 -12.84 4.81 0.77
C VAL A 81 -11.67 5.16 1.69
N ARG A 82 -11.05 6.33 1.46
CA ARG A 82 -9.82 6.73 2.18
C ARG A 82 -10.05 6.84 3.69
N ASP A 83 -11.14 7.50 4.09
CA ASP A 83 -11.55 7.66 5.50
C ASP A 83 -11.68 6.31 6.20
N ASN A 84 -12.39 5.38 5.57
CA ASN A 84 -12.57 4.04 6.13
C ASN A 84 -11.24 3.29 6.24
N VAL A 85 -10.34 3.42 5.26
CA VAL A 85 -9.04 2.76 5.32
C VAL A 85 -8.16 3.32 6.45
N TYR A 86 -8.18 4.63 6.70
CA TYR A 86 -7.47 5.20 7.87
C TYR A 86 -8.04 4.70 9.20
N VAL A 87 -9.37 4.62 9.32
CA VAL A 87 -10.02 4.06 10.52
C VAL A 87 -9.61 2.60 10.71
N ILE A 88 -9.55 1.82 9.64
CA ILE A 88 -9.07 0.43 9.68
C ILE A 88 -7.61 0.37 10.18
N HIS A 89 -6.73 1.28 9.77
CA HIS A 89 -5.36 1.32 10.30
C HIS A 89 -5.32 1.57 11.81
N ALA A 90 -6.16 2.47 12.33
CA ALA A 90 -6.24 2.73 13.76
C ALA A 90 -6.74 1.49 14.54
N LEU A 91 -7.80 0.84 14.03
CA LEU A 91 -8.33 -0.38 14.62
C LEU A 91 -7.32 -1.54 14.54
N TRP A 92 -6.59 -1.65 13.44
CA TRP A 92 -5.56 -2.66 13.26
C TRP A 92 -4.37 -2.41 14.20
N ALA A 93 -3.95 -1.15 14.40
CA ALA A 93 -2.94 -0.82 15.39
C ALA A 93 -3.39 -1.16 16.81
N LEU A 94 -4.64 -0.84 17.17
CA LEU A 94 -5.21 -1.25 18.46
C LEU A 94 -5.23 -2.78 18.60
N TYR A 95 -5.68 -3.50 17.56
CA TYR A 95 -5.61 -4.96 17.52
C TYR A 95 -4.21 -5.47 17.81
N ARG A 96 -3.20 -4.96 17.11
CA ARG A 96 -1.78 -5.32 17.30
C ARG A 96 -1.31 -5.05 18.74
N ALA A 97 -1.70 -3.91 19.31
CA ALA A 97 -1.33 -3.52 20.66
C ALA A 97 -1.96 -4.47 21.70
N TYR A 98 -3.27 -4.73 21.59
CA TYR A 98 -3.97 -5.68 22.45
C TYR A 98 -3.41 -7.10 22.32
N THR A 99 -3.13 -7.58 21.10
CA THR A 99 -2.52 -8.91 20.91
C THR A 99 -1.15 -9.03 21.56
N LYS A 100 -0.35 -7.96 21.53
CA LYS A 100 0.99 -7.93 22.14
C LYS A 100 0.94 -7.85 23.66
N CYS A 101 0.06 -7.02 24.19
CA CYS A 101 0.00 -6.68 25.61
C CYS A 101 -1.05 -7.48 26.40
N ALA A 102 -1.76 -8.43 25.77
CA ALA A 102 -2.79 -9.22 26.44
C ALA A 102 -2.19 -10.03 27.60
N GLU A 103 -2.59 -9.67 28.82
CA GLU A 103 -2.27 -10.43 30.04
C GLU A 103 -3.43 -11.32 30.46
N PHE A 104 -4.67 -10.97 30.06
CA PHE A 104 -5.89 -11.64 30.46
C PHE A 104 -6.77 -12.01 29.24
N ASP A 105 -7.69 -12.96 29.44
CA ASP A 105 -8.63 -13.40 28.41
C ASP A 105 -9.51 -12.25 27.88
N GLU A 106 -9.80 -11.25 28.71
CA GLU A 106 -10.56 -10.05 28.30
C GLU A 106 -9.83 -9.23 27.22
N ASP A 107 -8.52 -9.05 27.36
CA ASP A 107 -7.69 -8.34 26.37
C ASP A 107 -7.62 -9.12 25.06
N LEU A 108 -7.52 -10.44 25.15
CA LEU A 108 -7.53 -11.31 23.97
C LEU A 108 -8.89 -11.27 23.26
N ASN A 109 -10.00 -11.27 24.01
CA ASN A 109 -11.33 -11.10 23.46
C ASN A 109 -11.47 -9.75 22.75
N LYS A 110 -10.93 -8.68 23.34
CA LYS A 110 -10.92 -7.35 22.71
C LYS A 110 -10.07 -7.32 21.44
N ALA A 111 -8.89 -7.95 21.47
CA ALA A 111 -8.07 -8.11 20.28
C ALA A 111 -8.86 -8.82 19.15
N ASN A 112 -9.51 -9.94 19.46
CA ASN A 112 -10.30 -10.69 18.49
C ASN A 112 -11.45 -9.85 17.91
N GLU A 113 -12.16 -9.10 18.74
CA GLU A 113 -13.21 -8.19 18.29
C GLU A 113 -12.68 -7.12 17.32
N LEU A 114 -11.55 -6.49 17.66
CA LEU A 114 -10.90 -5.49 16.82
C LEU A 114 -10.42 -6.08 15.49
N GLY A 115 -9.77 -7.25 15.53
CA GLY A 115 -9.30 -7.96 14.33
C GLY A 115 -10.45 -8.33 13.40
N LEU A 116 -11.54 -8.90 13.93
CA LEU A 116 -12.75 -9.20 13.16
C LEU A 116 -13.41 -7.95 12.58
N THR A 117 -13.38 -6.84 13.30
CA THR A 117 -13.92 -5.56 12.82
C THR A 117 -13.09 -5.02 11.65
N CYS A 118 -11.75 -5.08 11.73
CA CYS A 118 -10.87 -4.72 10.63
C CYS A 118 -11.16 -5.55 9.37
N VAL A 119 -11.29 -6.88 9.53
CA VAL A 119 -11.60 -7.79 8.43
C VAL A 119 -12.94 -7.44 7.79
N LYS A 120 -14.00 -7.25 8.58
CA LYS A 120 -15.34 -6.89 8.07
C LYS A 120 -15.35 -5.57 7.32
N MET A 121 -14.63 -4.55 7.81
CA MET A 121 -14.55 -3.25 7.14
C MET A 121 -13.81 -3.34 5.80
N MET A 122 -12.66 -4.05 5.76
CA MET A 122 -11.94 -4.29 4.52
C MET A 122 -12.77 -5.08 3.51
N GLN A 123 -13.50 -6.11 3.96
CA GLN A 123 -14.42 -6.88 3.11
C GLN A 123 -15.57 -6.03 2.57
N SER A 124 -16.10 -5.11 3.38
CA SER A 124 -17.16 -4.20 2.93
C SER A 124 -16.67 -3.25 1.83
N LEU A 125 -15.46 -2.70 1.97
CA LEU A 125 -14.83 -1.86 0.93
C LEU A 125 -14.54 -2.67 -0.34
N LEU A 126 -14.03 -3.90 -0.19
CA LEU A 126 -13.80 -4.80 -1.33
C LEU A 126 -15.10 -5.06 -2.09
N GLU A 127 -16.21 -5.32 -1.38
CA GLU A 127 -17.52 -5.51 -1.97
C GLU A 127 -18.01 -4.28 -2.73
N CYS A 128 -17.83 -3.07 -2.16
CA CYS A 128 -18.14 -1.81 -2.86
C CYS A 128 -17.37 -1.69 -4.19
N MET A 129 -16.07 -2.01 -4.19
CA MET A 129 -15.26 -1.99 -5.41
C MET A 129 -15.67 -3.09 -6.39
N MET A 130 -15.98 -4.29 -5.91
CA MET A 130 -16.42 -5.42 -6.73
C MET A 130 -17.75 -5.18 -7.44
N LEU A 131 -18.66 -4.42 -6.84
CA LEU A 131 -19.89 -3.95 -7.49
C LEU A 131 -19.60 -3.05 -8.70
N GLN A 132 -18.38 -2.51 -8.80
CA GLN A 132 -17.89 -1.71 -9.91
C GLN A 132 -16.87 -2.46 -10.80
N ALA A 133 -16.92 -3.80 -10.84
CA ALA A 133 -15.96 -4.59 -11.64
C ALA A 133 -15.89 -4.22 -13.13
N GLU A 134 -17.01 -3.82 -13.74
CA GLU A 134 -17.03 -3.34 -15.12
C GLU A 134 -16.18 -2.07 -15.30
N LYS A 135 -16.18 -1.15 -14.33
CA LYS A 135 -15.33 0.04 -14.34
C LYS A 135 -13.85 -0.33 -14.31
N VAL A 136 -13.47 -1.29 -13.46
CA VAL A 136 -12.09 -1.82 -13.41
C VAL A 136 -11.68 -2.39 -14.77
N GLU A 137 -12.55 -3.18 -15.40
CA GLU A 137 -12.32 -3.75 -16.72
C GLU A 137 -12.10 -2.68 -17.80
N MET A 138 -12.96 -1.66 -17.83
CA MET A 138 -12.89 -0.56 -18.80
C MET A 138 -11.69 0.36 -18.56
N PHE A 139 -11.38 0.69 -17.32
CA PHE A 139 -10.25 1.56 -16.99
C PHE A 139 -8.91 0.92 -17.35
N LYS A 140 -8.75 -0.41 -17.18
CA LYS A 140 -7.55 -1.12 -17.67
C LYS A 140 -7.34 -0.94 -19.18
N LYS A 141 -8.40 -0.80 -19.97
CA LYS A 141 -8.30 -0.68 -21.43
C LYS A 141 -8.12 0.77 -21.88
N PHE A 142 -8.89 1.68 -21.30
CA PHE A 142 -9.05 3.04 -21.85
C PHE A 142 -8.55 4.15 -20.94
N GLN A 143 -8.36 3.88 -19.65
CA GLN A 143 -7.91 4.85 -18.63
C GLN A 143 -8.73 6.17 -18.61
N ARG A 144 -10.01 6.11 -18.99
CA ARG A 144 -10.87 7.30 -19.01
C ARG A 144 -11.35 7.62 -17.59
N PRO A 145 -11.50 8.90 -17.22
CA PRO A 145 -11.94 9.27 -15.87
C PRO A 145 -13.32 8.69 -15.48
N VAL A 146 -14.22 8.56 -16.46
CA VAL A 146 -15.55 7.97 -16.27
C VAL A 146 -15.51 6.48 -15.90
N ASP A 147 -14.43 5.79 -16.29
CA ASP A 147 -14.22 4.38 -15.97
C ASP A 147 -13.55 4.20 -14.59
N ALA A 148 -13.20 5.30 -13.89
CA ALA A 148 -12.55 5.20 -12.59
C ALA A 148 -13.50 4.64 -11.52
N LEU A 149 -12.95 3.91 -10.56
CA LEU A 149 -13.66 3.54 -9.34
C LEU A 149 -14.13 4.79 -8.60
N HIS A 150 -15.30 4.70 -7.97
CA HIS A 150 -15.82 5.81 -7.18
C HIS A 150 -15.08 5.94 -5.86
N ALA A 151 -14.76 7.18 -5.47
CA ALA A 151 -14.11 7.49 -4.19
C ALA A 151 -15.02 7.31 -2.95
N LYS A 152 -16.34 7.27 -3.13
CA LYS A 152 -17.33 7.21 -2.05
C LYS A 152 -18.53 6.33 -2.41
N TYR A 153 -19.06 5.65 -1.40
CA TYR A 153 -20.10 4.63 -1.54
C TYR A 153 -21.22 4.81 -0.53
N SER A 154 -22.39 4.25 -0.84
CA SER A 154 -23.53 4.23 0.07
C SER A 154 -23.24 3.32 1.26
N VAL A 155 -23.45 3.81 2.48
CA VAL A 155 -23.26 3.01 3.70
C VAL A 155 -24.24 1.83 3.74
N SER A 156 -25.46 2.01 3.24
CA SER A 156 -26.51 0.98 3.29
C SER A 156 -26.46 0.01 2.11
N THR A 157 -26.25 0.52 0.89
CA THR A 157 -26.36 -0.31 -0.33
C THR A 157 -25.01 -0.75 -0.89
N LYS A 158 -23.89 -0.16 -0.42
CA LYS A 158 -22.54 -0.33 -0.98
C LYS A 158 -22.38 0.13 -2.44
N GLY A 159 -23.44 0.69 -3.03
CA GLY A 159 -23.46 1.20 -4.40
C GLY A 159 -22.95 2.63 -4.52
N THR A 160 -22.94 3.12 -5.75
CA THR A 160 -22.59 4.50 -6.11
C THR A 160 -23.61 5.51 -5.56
N VAL A 161 -23.15 6.67 -5.11
CA VAL A 161 -24.01 7.72 -4.53
C VAL A 161 -24.11 8.99 -5.37
N CYS A 162 -23.32 9.08 -6.44
CA CYS A 162 -23.33 10.15 -7.43
C CYS A 162 -22.93 9.59 -8.79
N GLY A 163 -23.17 10.35 -9.85
CA GLY A 163 -22.81 10.00 -11.22
C GLY A 163 -21.31 10.12 -11.50
N ASP A 164 -20.86 9.46 -12.58
CA ASP A 164 -19.44 9.33 -12.93
C ASP A 164 -18.70 10.65 -13.18
N ASN A 165 -19.42 11.71 -13.55
CA ASN A 165 -18.88 13.04 -13.80
C ASN A 165 -19.20 14.05 -12.69
N GLU A 166 -19.89 13.63 -11.63
CA GLU A 166 -20.37 14.51 -10.56
C GLU A 166 -19.36 14.67 -9.42
N TRP A 167 -18.27 13.88 -9.44
CA TRP A 167 -17.22 13.92 -8.43
C TRP A 167 -15.84 13.66 -9.02
N GLY A 168 -14.80 14.09 -8.32
CA GLY A 168 -13.42 13.76 -8.61
C GLY A 168 -13.08 12.31 -8.26
N HIS A 169 -13.71 11.33 -8.92
CA HIS A 169 -13.61 9.91 -8.61
C HIS A 169 -12.24 9.29 -8.92
N LEU A 170 -11.57 9.76 -9.97
CA LEU A 170 -10.24 9.27 -10.35
C LEU A 170 -9.21 9.64 -9.27
N GLN A 171 -9.07 8.75 -8.28
CA GLN A 171 -8.19 8.85 -7.12
C GLN A 171 -7.41 7.54 -6.99
N ILE A 172 -6.28 7.48 -7.69
CA ILE A 172 -5.47 6.25 -7.75
C ILE A 172 -4.85 5.95 -6.38
N ASP A 173 -4.61 6.99 -5.56
CA ASP A 173 -4.11 6.85 -4.21
C ASP A 173 -5.06 6.06 -3.30
N ALA A 174 -6.39 6.26 -3.41
CA ALA A 174 -7.36 5.59 -2.55
C ALA A 174 -7.40 4.07 -2.78
N THR A 175 -7.43 3.64 -4.05
CA THR A 175 -7.34 2.21 -4.41
C THR A 175 -5.99 1.62 -4.00
N SER A 176 -4.91 2.37 -4.18
CA SER A 176 -3.57 1.91 -3.80
C SER A 176 -3.42 1.78 -2.28
N LEU A 177 -3.97 2.71 -1.50
CA LEU A 177 -3.99 2.65 -0.04
C LEU A 177 -4.74 1.41 0.43
N PHE A 178 -5.92 1.12 -0.15
CA PHE A 178 -6.66 -0.11 0.15
C PHE A 178 -5.81 -1.38 -0.08
N LEU A 179 -5.13 -1.49 -1.23
CA LEU A 179 -4.27 -2.64 -1.54
C LEU A 179 -3.07 -2.74 -0.59
N LEU A 180 -2.46 -1.62 -0.23
CA LEU A 180 -1.39 -1.57 0.75
C LEU A 180 -1.86 -2.08 2.13
N THR A 181 -2.99 -1.57 2.62
CA THR A 181 -3.57 -1.98 3.90
C THR A 181 -3.96 -3.46 3.88
N LEU A 182 -4.53 -3.94 2.77
CA LEU A 182 -4.86 -5.35 2.58
C LEU A 182 -3.61 -6.23 2.77
N ALA A 183 -2.52 -5.92 2.07
CA ALA A 183 -1.28 -6.67 2.18
C ALA A 183 -0.72 -6.69 3.61
N GLN A 184 -0.73 -5.55 4.32
CA GLN A 184 -0.25 -5.46 5.69
C GLN A 184 -1.11 -6.26 6.68
N ILE A 185 -2.44 -6.16 6.55
CA ILE A 185 -3.39 -6.89 7.39
C ILE A 185 -3.24 -8.41 7.15
N THR A 186 -3.16 -8.83 5.89
CA THR A 186 -2.93 -10.24 5.53
C THR A 186 -1.59 -10.74 6.07
N ALA A 187 -0.50 -9.99 5.90
CA ALA A 187 0.82 -10.34 6.44
C ALA A 187 0.85 -10.40 7.98
N SER A 188 -0.09 -9.72 8.66
CA SER A 188 -0.25 -9.82 10.11
C SER A 188 -1.05 -11.04 10.58
N GLY A 189 -1.54 -11.88 9.67
CA GLY A 189 -2.30 -13.10 9.97
C GLY A 189 -3.82 -12.94 9.91
N LEU A 190 -4.34 -11.78 9.52
CA LEU A 190 -5.78 -11.54 9.36
C LEU A 190 -6.25 -11.87 7.94
N GLN A 191 -7.06 -12.91 7.79
CA GLN A 191 -7.59 -13.33 6.50
C GLN A 191 -8.76 -12.44 6.06
N VAL A 192 -8.52 -11.54 5.11
CA VAL A 192 -9.56 -10.66 4.53
C VAL A 192 -10.25 -11.31 3.34
N VAL A 193 -9.49 -11.96 2.46
CA VAL A 193 -9.96 -12.49 1.17
C VAL A 193 -10.49 -13.92 1.35
N ARG A 194 -11.69 -14.17 0.84
CA ARG A 194 -12.48 -15.37 1.17
C ARG A 194 -12.55 -16.40 0.05
N ASN A 195 -12.41 -15.98 -1.20
CA ASN A 195 -12.61 -16.86 -2.35
C ASN A 195 -11.81 -16.40 -3.57
N PHE A 196 -11.72 -17.28 -4.58
CA PHE A 196 -10.93 -17.03 -5.78
C PHE A 196 -11.48 -15.92 -6.69
N ASP A 197 -12.77 -15.58 -6.63
CA ASP A 197 -13.30 -14.43 -7.38
C ASP A 197 -12.79 -13.11 -6.77
N GLU A 198 -12.71 -13.03 -5.44
CA GLU A 198 -12.10 -11.88 -4.75
C GLU A 198 -10.59 -11.79 -5.04
N VAL A 199 -9.86 -12.91 -5.06
CA VAL A 199 -8.46 -12.94 -5.51
C VAL A 199 -8.33 -12.41 -6.95
N ALA A 200 -9.18 -12.90 -7.86
CA ALA A 200 -9.18 -12.43 -9.24
C ALA A 200 -9.47 -10.92 -9.34
N PHE A 201 -10.43 -10.42 -8.56
CA PHE A 201 -10.73 -8.98 -8.50
C PHE A 201 -9.52 -8.17 -8.02
N ILE A 202 -8.88 -8.57 -6.92
CA ILE A 202 -7.70 -7.89 -6.37
C ILE A 202 -6.54 -7.88 -7.38
N GLN A 203 -6.34 -8.99 -8.10
CA GLN A 203 -5.36 -9.07 -9.17
C GLN A 203 -5.67 -8.09 -10.32
N ASN A 204 -6.95 -7.82 -10.61
CA ASN A 204 -7.34 -6.78 -11.57
C ASN A 204 -7.18 -5.36 -11.02
N LEU A 205 -7.35 -5.14 -9.71
CA LEU A 205 -7.00 -3.86 -9.08
C LEU A 205 -5.50 -3.56 -9.21
N ILE A 206 -4.64 -4.57 -9.18
CA ILE A 206 -3.21 -4.40 -9.47
C ILE A 206 -3.01 -3.94 -10.91
N TYR A 207 -3.66 -4.58 -11.89
CA TYR A 207 -3.60 -4.13 -13.28
C TYR A 207 -4.24 -2.75 -13.51
N TYR A 208 -5.19 -2.36 -12.66
CA TYR A 208 -5.76 -1.02 -12.65
C TYR A 208 -4.72 0.02 -12.22
N ILE A 209 -4.03 -0.21 -11.09
CA ILE A 209 -3.04 0.76 -10.58
C ILE A 209 -1.70 0.72 -11.33
N GLU A 210 -1.29 -0.41 -11.92
CA GLU A 210 0.00 -0.58 -12.59
C GLU A 210 0.19 0.38 -13.78
N THR A 211 -0.90 0.84 -14.38
CA THR A 211 -0.87 1.83 -15.48
C THR A 211 -1.59 3.12 -15.10
N GLY A 212 -2.56 3.02 -14.18
CA GLY A 212 -3.35 4.15 -13.70
C GLY A 212 -2.51 5.29 -13.13
N TYR A 213 -1.36 5.00 -12.51
CA TYR A 213 -0.47 6.04 -11.95
C TYR A 213 0.04 7.07 -12.97
N ARG A 214 -0.01 6.75 -14.26
CA ARG A 214 0.37 7.66 -15.37
C ARG A 214 -0.78 8.54 -15.84
N THR A 215 -1.98 8.32 -15.33
CA THR A 215 -3.15 9.14 -15.66
C THR A 215 -3.24 10.29 -14.65
N PRO A 216 -3.30 11.56 -15.08
CA PRO A 216 -3.55 12.67 -14.18
C PRO A 216 -4.83 12.45 -13.37
N ASP A 217 -4.73 12.58 -12.04
CA ASP A 217 -5.77 12.24 -11.08
C ASP A 217 -6.13 13.44 -10.19
N PHE A 218 -7.13 13.28 -9.32
CA PHE A 218 -7.56 14.35 -8.41
C PHE A 218 -6.74 14.44 -7.12
N GLY A 219 -5.81 13.49 -6.91
CA GLY A 219 -4.96 13.41 -5.72
C GLY A 219 -5.74 13.19 -4.42
N ILE A 220 -4.99 13.19 -3.31
CA ILE A 220 -5.54 12.92 -1.97
C ILE A 220 -6.59 13.95 -1.52
N TRP A 221 -6.48 15.19 -2.02
CA TRP A 221 -7.37 16.29 -1.65
C TRP A 221 -8.58 16.43 -2.56
N GLU A 222 -8.74 15.54 -3.55
CA GLU A 222 -9.88 15.51 -4.47
C GLU A 222 -10.03 16.77 -5.34
N ARG A 223 -8.97 17.56 -5.48
CA ARG A 223 -8.98 18.87 -6.19
C ARG A 223 -8.18 18.89 -7.48
N GLY A 224 -7.38 17.86 -7.74
CA GLY A 224 -6.45 17.83 -8.86
C GLY A 224 -5.26 18.74 -8.59
N ASP A 225 -5.13 19.79 -9.38
CA ASP A 225 -4.01 20.70 -9.39
C ASP A 225 -4.00 21.66 -8.20
N LYS A 226 -2.83 22.21 -7.91
CA LYS A 226 -2.65 23.10 -6.75
C LYS A 226 -3.38 24.43 -6.88
N THR A 227 -3.90 24.77 -8.06
CA THR A 227 -4.74 25.96 -8.26
C THR A 227 -6.19 25.75 -7.82
N ASN A 228 -6.56 24.52 -7.42
CA ASN A 228 -7.90 24.12 -6.99
C ASN A 228 -8.99 24.41 -8.05
N GLN A 229 -8.65 24.28 -9.34
CA GLN A 229 -9.59 24.47 -10.43
C GLN A 229 -10.25 23.16 -10.89
N GLY A 230 -10.00 22.05 -10.20
CA GLY A 230 -10.49 20.72 -10.59
C GLY A 230 -9.74 20.15 -11.79
N ILE A 231 -8.56 20.70 -12.11
CA ILE A 231 -7.73 20.24 -13.23
C ILE A 231 -6.88 19.08 -12.73
N ARG A 232 -6.95 17.92 -13.35
CA ARG A 232 -6.19 16.75 -12.91
C ARG A 232 -4.68 16.91 -13.18
N GLU A 233 -3.84 16.44 -12.26
CA GLU A 233 -2.38 16.47 -12.39
C GLU A 233 -1.76 15.12 -12.00
N LEU A 234 -0.49 14.90 -12.37
CA LEU A 234 0.25 13.75 -11.85
C LEU A 234 0.69 14.03 -10.41
N ASN A 235 0.00 13.41 -9.46
CA ASN A 235 0.28 13.59 -8.05
C ASN A 235 1.38 12.64 -7.56
N ALA A 236 2.48 13.21 -7.05
CA ALA A 236 3.57 12.42 -6.44
C ALA A 236 3.08 11.54 -5.27
N SER A 237 2.05 11.97 -4.51
CA SER A 237 1.40 11.14 -3.49
C SER A 237 0.79 9.87 -4.06
N SER A 238 0.06 10.00 -5.18
CA SER A 238 -0.65 8.88 -5.80
C SER A 238 0.35 7.88 -6.34
N ILE A 239 1.41 8.33 -7.01
CA ILE A 239 2.47 7.46 -7.54
C ILE A 239 3.26 6.79 -6.41
N GLY A 240 3.55 7.52 -5.32
CA GLY A 240 4.16 6.97 -4.10
C GLY A 240 3.31 5.86 -3.49
N MET A 241 2.00 6.07 -3.41
CA MET A 241 1.05 5.08 -2.90
C MET A 241 0.96 3.85 -3.80
N VAL A 242 0.93 4.04 -5.13
CA VAL A 242 0.94 2.94 -6.10
C VAL A 242 2.19 2.09 -5.94
N LYS A 243 3.37 2.72 -5.86
CA LYS A 243 4.63 2.02 -5.64
C LYS A 243 4.58 1.18 -4.36
N ALA A 244 4.11 1.77 -3.26
CA ALA A 244 3.98 1.07 -1.99
C ALA A 244 2.97 -0.06 -2.06
N ALA A 245 1.83 0.11 -2.73
CA ALA A 245 0.84 -0.95 -2.92
C ALA A 245 1.42 -2.12 -3.73
N LEU A 246 2.04 -1.83 -4.88
CA LEU A 246 2.66 -2.85 -5.74
C LEU A 246 3.75 -3.63 -5.02
N GLN A 247 4.61 -2.96 -4.25
CA GLN A 247 5.61 -3.63 -3.41
C GLN A 247 4.96 -4.51 -2.34
N ALA A 248 3.98 -3.99 -1.60
CA ALA A 248 3.33 -4.73 -0.53
C ALA A 248 2.60 -5.98 -1.06
N MET A 249 1.89 -5.84 -2.18
CA MET A 249 1.18 -6.93 -2.84
C MET A 249 2.14 -7.98 -3.44
N ASN A 250 3.31 -7.56 -3.91
CA ASN A 250 4.37 -8.49 -4.33
C ASN A 250 4.94 -9.29 -3.14
N ASP A 251 5.14 -8.63 -2.01
CA ASP A 251 5.79 -9.22 -0.83
C ASP A 251 4.84 -10.14 -0.04
N VAL A 252 3.55 -9.80 0.07
CA VAL A 252 2.55 -10.65 0.73
C VAL A 252 2.35 -11.96 -0.05
N GLY A 253 2.35 -11.90 -1.38
CA GLY A 253 2.25 -13.05 -2.27
C GLY A 253 0.90 -13.74 -2.21
N ASP A 254 0.63 -14.50 -1.15
CA ASP A 254 -0.58 -15.31 -0.95
C ASP A 254 -1.62 -14.59 -0.08
N LEU A 255 -2.82 -14.38 -0.64
CA LEU A 255 -3.92 -13.69 0.04
C LEU A 255 -4.70 -14.55 1.04
N PHE A 256 -4.57 -15.87 0.99
CA PHE A 256 -5.21 -16.77 1.97
C PHE A 256 -4.29 -17.09 3.15
N GLY A 257 -2.97 -16.99 2.95
CA GLY A 257 -1.97 -17.35 3.96
C GLY A 257 -1.88 -18.86 4.22
N ASP A 258 -2.44 -19.68 3.33
CA ASP A 258 -2.46 -21.14 3.41
C ASP A 258 -1.37 -21.81 2.54
N GLY A 259 -0.57 -21.01 1.83
CA GLY A 259 0.45 -21.46 0.89
C GLY A 259 -0.11 -21.86 -0.48
N SER A 260 -1.40 -21.63 -0.72
CA SER A 260 -2.04 -21.92 -2.00
C SER A 260 -1.49 -21.00 -3.08
N ARG A 261 -0.92 -21.61 -4.13
CA ARG A 261 -0.44 -20.85 -5.28
C ARG A 261 -1.57 -20.24 -6.11
N ARG A 262 -2.84 -20.56 -5.82
CA ARG A 262 -4.02 -20.03 -6.54
C ARG A 262 -4.53 -18.70 -5.97
N SER A 263 -4.19 -18.40 -4.73
CA SER A 263 -4.39 -17.10 -4.07
C SER A 263 -3.16 -16.20 -4.18
N ALA A 264 -2.13 -16.67 -4.89
CA ALA A 264 -0.94 -15.90 -5.20
C ALA A 264 -1.28 -14.73 -6.12
N ILE A 265 -0.75 -13.57 -5.76
CA ILE A 265 -0.83 -12.33 -6.50
C ILE A 265 0.47 -12.08 -7.25
N HIS A 266 0.34 -11.56 -8.46
CA HIS A 266 1.45 -11.33 -9.36
C HIS A 266 1.56 -9.85 -9.71
N VAL A 267 2.71 -9.27 -9.37
CA VAL A 267 3.10 -7.90 -9.70
C VAL A 267 4.34 -7.94 -10.58
N LEU A 268 4.32 -7.19 -11.69
CA LEU A 268 5.48 -7.08 -12.56
C LEU A 268 6.52 -6.13 -11.94
N PRO A 269 7.79 -6.56 -11.75
CA PRO A 269 8.85 -5.72 -11.17
C PRO A 269 9.10 -4.42 -11.94
N ASP A 270 8.94 -4.45 -13.26
CA ASP A 270 9.08 -3.27 -14.13
C ASP A 270 8.17 -2.13 -13.68
N GLN A 271 6.96 -2.44 -13.21
CA GLN A 271 5.99 -1.43 -12.79
C GLN A 271 6.42 -0.72 -11.50
N ILE A 272 7.05 -1.46 -10.57
CA ILE A 272 7.59 -0.89 -9.33
C ILE A 272 8.76 0.05 -9.64
N GLU A 273 9.68 -0.37 -10.50
CA GLU A 273 10.86 0.43 -10.86
C GLU A 273 10.49 1.65 -11.70
N GLN A 274 9.50 1.54 -12.60
CA GLN A 274 8.98 2.70 -13.33
C GLN A 274 8.35 3.73 -12.39
N CYS A 275 7.55 3.31 -11.40
CA CYS A 275 7.05 4.23 -10.37
C CYS A 275 8.21 4.91 -9.62
N SER A 276 9.26 4.16 -9.31
CA SER A 276 10.48 4.68 -8.67
C SER A 276 11.16 5.75 -9.51
N ALA A 277 11.34 5.49 -10.81
CA ALA A 277 11.95 6.42 -11.75
C ALA A 277 11.13 7.72 -11.89
N VAL A 278 9.80 7.61 -12.02
CA VAL A 278 8.90 8.76 -12.09
C VAL A 278 8.96 9.59 -10.80
N LEU A 279 8.90 8.96 -9.63
CA LEU A 279 9.02 9.67 -8.35
C LEU A 279 10.36 10.40 -8.20
N ASN A 280 11.46 9.78 -8.61
CA ASN A 280 12.78 10.41 -8.58
C ASN A 280 12.88 11.61 -9.54
N SER A 281 12.13 11.60 -10.64
CA SER A 281 12.06 12.75 -11.55
C SER A 281 11.19 13.89 -10.98
N MET A 282 10.17 13.57 -10.18
CA MET A 282 9.24 14.54 -9.60
C MET A 282 9.75 15.16 -8.29
N LEU A 283 10.60 14.45 -7.54
CA LEU A 283 11.03 14.84 -6.19
C LEU A 283 12.54 15.11 -6.13
N PRO A 284 12.99 16.19 -5.47
CA PRO A 284 14.41 16.40 -5.17
C PRO A 284 15.05 15.24 -4.39
N GLY A 285 16.34 14.97 -4.59
CA GLY A 285 17.01 13.76 -4.11
C GLY A 285 16.93 13.46 -2.59
N SER A 286 16.84 14.48 -1.72
CA SER A 286 16.68 14.30 -0.26
C SER A 286 15.28 13.80 0.14
N LEU A 287 14.29 14.03 -0.72
CA LEU A 287 12.89 13.61 -0.53
C LEU A 287 12.68 12.18 -0.98
N SER A 288 13.35 11.76 -2.05
CA SER A 288 13.31 10.37 -2.55
C SER A 288 13.58 9.35 -1.42
N ALA A 289 14.50 9.64 -0.49
CA ALA A 289 14.81 8.78 0.65
C ALA A 289 13.75 8.80 1.76
N ARG A 290 13.16 9.97 2.07
CA ARG A 290 12.19 10.15 3.16
C ARG A 290 10.77 9.76 2.74
N THR A 291 10.38 10.03 1.50
CA THR A 291 9.11 9.60 0.91
C THR A 291 8.96 8.07 0.91
N ARG A 292 10.05 7.29 1.01
CA ARG A 292 10.01 5.81 1.11
C ARG A 292 9.43 5.27 2.43
N ILE A 293 9.63 5.98 3.54
CA ILE A 293 9.09 5.59 4.86
C ILE A 293 7.67 6.15 5.05
N VAL A 294 7.41 7.35 4.52
CA VAL A 294 6.11 8.03 4.63
C VAL A 294 5.05 7.45 3.67
N CYS A 295 5.42 6.60 2.70
CA CYS A 295 4.45 5.82 1.92
C CYS A 295 3.87 4.60 2.67
N ILE A 296 4.35 4.30 3.88
CA ILE A 296 3.76 3.25 4.73
C ILE A 296 2.45 3.75 5.38
N ILE A 297 2.27 5.07 5.55
CA ILE A 297 1.06 5.65 6.16
C ILE A 297 0.60 6.96 5.49
N THR A 298 0.96 7.20 4.22
CA THR A 298 0.54 8.32 3.34
C THR A 298 1.39 9.61 3.40
N SER A 299 1.82 10.11 2.23
CA SER A 299 2.34 11.47 2.07
C SER A 299 1.95 12.10 0.74
N PRO A 300 1.41 13.32 0.76
CA PRO A 300 1.55 14.32 -0.29
C PRO A 300 2.78 15.19 -0.05
N ASN A 301 3.69 15.21 -1.03
CA ASN A 301 4.58 16.33 -1.31
C ASN A 301 5.14 17.11 -0.09
N TYR A 302 6.16 16.55 0.55
CA TYR A 302 6.98 17.19 1.60
C TYR A 302 7.55 18.57 1.19
N ASN A 303 7.67 18.87 -0.11
CA ASN A 303 8.12 20.17 -0.59
C ASN A 303 7.10 21.32 -0.47
N SER A 304 5.79 21.03 -0.41
CA SER A 304 4.79 22.12 -0.24
C SER A 304 4.53 22.48 1.23
N LEU A 305 4.78 21.52 2.14
CA LEU A 305 4.60 21.70 3.59
C LEU A 305 5.72 22.51 4.24
N ARG A 306 6.91 22.55 3.63
CA ARG A 306 7.99 23.47 4.06
C ARG A 306 7.91 24.86 3.41
N ILE A 307 7.24 25.00 2.27
CA ILE A 307 7.27 26.21 1.42
C ILE A 307 5.98 27.04 1.53
N SER A 308 4.95 26.53 2.19
CA SER A 308 3.77 27.32 2.54
C SER A 308 3.34 26.98 3.97
N ASN A 309 3.09 28.01 4.78
CA ASN A 309 2.54 27.96 6.14
C ASN A 309 1.15 27.28 6.18
N VAL A 310 1.04 26.03 5.76
CA VAL A 310 -0.14 25.20 5.96
C VAL A 310 0.05 24.55 7.32
N ASN A 311 -0.27 25.31 8.38
CA ASN A 311 -0.38 24.84 9.76
C ASN A 311 -1.63 23.94 9.88
N GLY A 312 -1.65 22.84 9.14
CA GLY A 312 -2.74 21.86 9.17
C GLY A 312 -2.49 20.84 10.28
N LEU A 313 -3.52 20.59 11.10
CA LEU A 313 -3.53 19.59 12.18
C LEU A 313 -3.09 18.21 11.72
N PHE A 314 -3.63 17.79 10.57
CA PHE A 314 -3.28 16.58 9.87
C PHE A 314 -1.75 16.47 9.71
N SER A 315 -1.08 17.53 9.25
CA SER A 315 0.36 17.54 8.98
C SER A 315 1.21 17.27 10.22
N TYR A 316 0.83 17.72 11.42
CA TYR A 316 1.59 17.44 12.63
C TYR A 316 1.57 15.95 13.01
N VAL A 317 0.44 15.27 12.83
CA VAL A 317 0.35 13.83 13.10
C VAL A 317 1.24 13.03 12.14
N PHE A 318 1.33 13.42 10.86
CA PHE A 318 2.28 12.78 9.92
C PHE A 318 3.73 13.01 10.30
N LEU A 319 4.08 14.26 10.59
CA LEU A 319 5.46 14.61 10.91
C LEU A 319 5.91 13.89 12.18
N MET A 320 5.00 13.72 13.15
CA MET A 320 5.24 12.90 14.33
C MET A 320 5.45 11.42 13.98
N LEU A 321 4.61 10.82 13.11
CA LEU A 321 4.82 9.45 12.64
C LEU A 321 6.16 9.30 11.91
N ASP A 322 6.52 10.22 11.01
CA ASP A 322 7.79 10.20 10.30
C ASP A 322 8.97 10.27 11.28
N ALA A 323 8.91 11.17 12.27
CA ALA A 323 9.93 11.28 13.31
C ALA A 323 10.08 9.97 14.10
N MET A 324 8.96 9.35 14.51
CA MET A 324 8.96 8.05 15.21
C MET A 324 9.56 6.92 14.39
N TYR A 325 9.19 6.81 13.11
CA TYR A 325 9.70 5.78 12.21
C TYR A 325 11.21 5.95 11.94
N ASN A 326 11.68 7.19 11.90
CA ASN A 326 13.11 7.52 11.77
C ASN A 326 13.87 7.51 13.11
N LYS A 327 13.22 7.16 14.23
CA LYS A 327 13.78 7.19 15.59
C LYS A 327 14.32 8.58 16.01
N ASN A 328 13.75 9.65 15.45
CA ASN A 328 14.04 11.01 15.85
C ASN A 328 13.14 11.43 17.01
N THR A 329 13.58 11.17 18.24
CA THR A 329 12.79 11.43 19.46
C THR A 329 12.60 12.92 19.73
N GLU A 330 13.57 13.77 19.33
CA GLU A 330 13.48 15.23 19.53
C GLU A 330 12.37 15.83 18.68
N GLU A 331 12.34 15.51 17.38
CA GLU A 331 11.25 15.96 16.48
C GLU A 331 9.90 15.38 16.91
N ALA A 332 9.84 14.11 17.33
CA ALA A 332 8.59 13.50 17.79
C ALA A 332 7.99 14.23 19.00
N GLU A 333 8.83 14.62 19.97
CA GLU A 333 8.40 15.37 21.15
C GLU A 333 7.94 16.80 20.79
N GLU A 334 8.66 17.48 19.89
CA GLU A 334 8.25 18.80 19.39
C GLU A 334 6.85 18.76 18.76
N TYR A 335 6.59 17.77 17.91
CA TYR A 335 5.28 17.63 17.27
C TYR A 335 4.18 17.21 18.26
N TRP A 336 4.50 16.39 19.27
CA TRP A 336 3.57 16.03 20.33
C TRP A 336 3.08 17.26 21.10
N GLN A 337 4.00 18.14 21.52
CA GLN A 337 3.67 19.39 22.21
C GLN A 337 2.83 20.32 21.34
N ARG A 338 3.13 20.38 20.03
CA ARG A 338 2.31 21.16 19.09
C ARG A 338 0.90 20.60 18.92
N LEU A 339 0.76 19.28 18.90
CA LEU A 339 -0.54 18.60 18.83
C LEU A 339 -1.39 18.82 20.08
N ASP A 340 -0.78 18.80 21.27
CA ASP A 340 -1.51 19.00 22.53
C ASP A 340 -2.18 20.39 22.59
N ASN A 341 -1.55 21.41 22.01
CA ASN A 341 -2.08 22.78 21.93
C ASN A 341 -3.28 22.95 20.98
N VAL A 342 -3.54 21.97 20.12
CA VAL A 342 -4.55 22.06 19.05
C VAL A 342 -5.57 20.93 19.10
N ILE A 343 -5.46 20.04 20.08
CA ILE A 343 -6.47 19.02 20.38
C ILE A 343 -7.60 19.66 21.19
N VAL A 344 -8.82 19.21 20.91
CA VAL A 344 -10.02 19.65 21.63
C VAL A 344 -10.50 18.54 22.55
N SER A 345 -10.88 18.88 23.78
CA SER A 345 -11.51 17.95 24.70
C SER A 345 -13.02 17.91 24.49
N SER A 346 -13.57 16.72 24.24
CA SER A 346 -15.00 16.46 24.30
C SER A 346 -15.54 16.63 25.72
N GLY A 347 -16.84 16.92 25.88
CA GLY A 347 -17.50 16.93 27.19
C GLY A 347 -17.40 15.60 27.96
N LYS A 348 -17.06 14.50 27.28
CA LYS A 348 -16.78 13.17 27.87
C LYS A 348 -15.29 12.91 28.16
N GLY A 349 -14.42 13.91 27.98
CA GLY A 349 -12.98 13.82 28.21
C GLY A 349 -12.16 13.24 27.04
N PHE A 350 -12.79 12.94 25.89
CA PHE A 350 -12.06 12.45 24.72
C PHE A 350 -11.25 13.55 24.03
N ARG A 351 -10.03 13.23 23.63
CA ARG A 351 -9.16 14.08 22.80
C ARG A 351 -9.52 13.96 21.32
N LEU A 352 -10.02 15.04 20.75
CA LEU A 352 -10.50 15.12 19.37
C LEU A 352 -9.58 16.02 18.54
N ILE A 353 -9.19 15.54 17.36
CA ILE A 353 -8.48 16.35 16.37
C ILE A 353 -9.49 16.94 15.39
N PRO A 354 -9.60 18.28 15.31
CA PRO A 354 -10.47 18.92 14.32
C PRO A 354 -9.88 18.87 12.91
N GLU A 355 -10.71 19.14 11.90
CA GLU A 355 -10.24 19.22 10.50
C GLU A 355 -9.35 20.43 10.29
N LEU A 356 -9.82 21.60 10.72
CA LEU A 356 -9.08 22.84 10.59
C LEU A 356 -9.50 23.89 11.64
N TYR A 357 -8.68 24.93 11.71
CA TYR A 357 -8.95 26.15 12.44
C TYR A 357 -9.08 27.30 11.44
N LYS A 358 -10.19 28.02 11.45
CA LYS A 358 -10.41 29.19 10.58
C LYS A 358 -10.20 30.50 11.30
N VAL A 359 -9.82 31.52 10.54
CA VAL A 359 -9.88 32.93 10.98
C VAL A 359 -11.21 33.49 10.48
N GLU A 360 -12.01 34.04 11.39
CA GLU A 360 -13.30 34.64 11.04
C GLU A 360 -13.16 35.83 10.10
N ARG A 361 -14.17 36.06 9.25
CA ARG A 361 -14.12 37.03 8.15
C ARG A 361 -13.69 38.43 8.59
N GLU A 362 -14.15 38.84 9.77
CA GLU A 362 -13.82 40.14 10.40
C GLU A 362 -12.34 40.30 10.76
N HIS A 363 -11.65 39.20 11.06
CA HIS A 363 -10.24 39.19 11.44
C HIS A 363 -9.30 38.94 10.24
N VAL A 364 -9.82 38.57 9.07
CA VAL A 364 -9.00 38.25 7.89
C VAL A 364 -8.08 39.40 7.47
N ALA A 365 -8.51 40.64 7.60
CA ALA A 365 -7.68 41.80 7.26
C ALA A 365 -6.44 41.89 8.18
N GLY A 366 -6.63 41.65 9.48
CA GLY A 366 -5.55 41.62 10.48
C GLY A 366 -4.56 40.47 10.25
N GLU A 367 -5.07 39.28 9.90
CA GLU A 367 -4.23 38.12 9.58
C GLU A 367 -3.41 38.34 8.29
N LYS A 368 -3.97 39.09 7.32
CA LYS A 368 -3.24 39.48 6.10
C LYS A 368 -2.13 40.49 6.37
N SER A 369 -2.35 41.43 7.30
CA SER A 369 -1.31 42.38 7.69
C SER A 369 -0.21 41.72 8.53
N GLU A 370 -0.57 40.85 9.48
CA GLU A 370 0.37 40.14 10.35
C GLU A 370 -0.08 38.69 10.53
N ARG A 371 0.62 37.75 9.88
CA ARG A 371 0.28 36.33 9.90
C ARG A 371 0.40 35.75 11.31
N GLY A 372 -0.59 34.96 11.72
CA GLY A 372 -0.66 34.31 13.02
C GLY A 372 -1.19 35.20 14.14
N SER A 373 -1.49 36.48 13.88
CA SER A 373 -1.89 37.45 14.91
C SER A 373 -3.33 37.28 15.40
N GLN A 374 -4.20 36.68 14.57
CA GLN A 374 -5.63 36.68 14.82
C GLN A 374 -6.13 35.42 15.52
N PRO A 375 -7.21 35.52 16.33
CA PRO A 375 -7.84 34.35 16.93
C PRO A 375 -8.38 33.42 15.85
N ARG A 376 -8.35 32.12 16.15
CA ARG A 376 -8.89 31.08 15.28
C ARG A 376 -9.96 30.28 16.01
N VAL A 377 -10.97 29.87 15.26
CA VAL A 377 -12.07 29.04 15.75
C VAL A 377 -12.11 27.72 15.00
N LEU A 378 -12.70 26.71 15.61
CA LEU A 378 -12.88 25.39 15.01
C LEU A 378 -13.79 25.50 13.79
N ASP A 379 -13.46 24.75 12.74
CA ASP A 379 -14.33 24.60 11.58
C ASP A 379 -14.09 23.25 10.91
N GLY A 380 -15.09 22.77 10.16
CA GLY A 380 -15.06 21.44 9.55
C GLY A 380 -15.32 20.29 10.54
N ALA A 381 -15.04 19.07 10.10
CA ALA A 381 -15.36 17.87 10.87
C ALA A 381 -14.54 17.77 12.15
N THR A 382 -15.20 17.49 13.28
CA THR A 382 -14.54 17.25 14.58
C THR A 382 -15.19 16.05 15.28
N PRO A 383 -14.53 14.88 15.37
CA PRO A 383 -13.16 14.62 14.92
C PRO A 383 -13.04 14.51 13.39
N TYR A 384 -11.90 14.95 12.86
CA TYR A 384 -11.51 14.67 11.49
C TYR A 384 -10.92 13.26 11.41
N LEU A 385 -11.62 12.35 10.74
CA LEU A 385 -11.36 10.91 10.81
C LEU A 385 -9.93 10.53 10.41
N TRP A 386 -9.33 11.17 9.40
CA TRP A 386 -7.96 10.84 9.01
C TRP A 386 -6.97 11.18 10.11
N ALA A 387 -6.99 12.43 10.58
CA ALA A 387 -6.05 12.87 11.60
C ALA A 387 -6.29 12.16 12.93
N GLN A 388 -7.55 11.93 13.31
CA GLN A 388 -7.90 11.18 14.51
C GLN A 388 -7.37 9.74 14.46
N SER A 389 -7.52 9.05 13.33
CA SER A 389 -7.05 7.67 13.17
C SER A 389 -5.52 7.58 13.32
N LEU A 390 -4.81 8.51 12.69
CA LEU A 390 -3.35 8.58 12.78
C LEU A 390 -2.88 8.96 14.18
N TYR A 391 -3.63 9.82 14.87
CA TYR A 391 -3.31 10.20 16.25
C TYR A 391 -3.42 9.03 17.21
N VAL A 392 -4.41 8.15 17.05
CA VAL A 392 -4.48 6.89 17.82
C VAL A 392 -3.21 6.07 17.64
N ILE A 393 -2.72 5.95 16.40
CA ILE A 393 -1.47 5.24 16.10
C ILE A 393 -0.27 5.94 16.75
N CYS A 394 -0.20 7.28 16.66
CA CYS A 394 0.83 8.07 17.35
C CYS A 394 0.84 7.83 18.86
N CYS A 395 -0.32 7.80 19.53
CA CYS A 395 -0.40 7.53 20.96
C CYS A 395 0.17 6.15 21.29
N LEU A 396 -0.21 5.11 20.54
CA LEU A 396 0.28 3.74 20.75
C LEU A 396 1.80 3.62 20.56
N LEU A 397 2.37 4.38 19.62
CA LEU A 397 3.81 4.44 19.38
C LEU A 397 4.54 5.28 20.45
N TYR A 398 3.98 6.44 20.81
CA TYR A 398 4.56 7.37 21.79
C TYR A 398 4.66 6.73 23.18
N GLU A 399 3.58 6.05 23.60
CA GLU A 399 3.50 5.40 24.91
C GLU A 399 4.20 4.03 24.93
N GLY A 400 4.72 3.56 23.79
CA GLY A 400 5.52 2.34 23.70
C GLY A 400 4.73 1.03 23.68
N PHE A 401 3.39 1.09 23.57
CA PHE A 401 2.56 -0.09 23.34
C PHE A 401 2.96 -0.78 22.03
N LEU A 402 3.27 0.01 21.00
CA LEU A 402 3.77 -0.48 19.72
C LEU A 402 5.13 0.13 19.37
N SER A 403 5.88 -0.62 18.59
CA SER A 403 7.05 -0.17 17.85
C SER A 403 6.70 -0.07 16.36
N PRO A 404 7.42 0.76 15.58
CA PRO A 404 7.18 0.84 14.14
C PRO A 404 7.38 -0.49 13.38
N ALA A 405 8.15 -1.44 13.94
CA ALA A 405 8.29 -2.78 13.34
C ALA A 405 6.98 -3.57 13.37
N GLU A 406 6.16 -3.35 14.40
CA GLU A 406 4.89 -4.08 14.58
C GLU A 406 3.79 -3.55 13.66
N LEU A 407 3.97 -2.36 13.10
CA LEU A 407 3.09 -1.80 12.07
C LEU A 407 3.65 -1.98 10.64
N ASP A 408 4.77 -2.68 10.49
CA ASP A 408 5.39 -3.02 9.21
C ASP A 408 5.70 -4.53 9.12
N PRO A 409 4.68 -5.40 9.08
CA PRO A 409 4.87 -6.86 9.06
C PRO A 409 5.65 -7.36 7.83
N LEU A 410 5.69 -6.57 6.76
CA LEU A 410 6.45 -6.87 5.55
C LEU A 410 7.90 -6.33 5.59
N SER A 411 8.32 -5.71 6.71
CA SER A 411 9.68 -5.20 6.95
C SER A 411 10.22 -4.26 5.85
N ARG A 412 9.34 -3.56 5.14
CA ARG A 412 9.71 -2.79 3.94
C ARG A 412 10.46 -1.51 4.26
N ARG A 413 10.37 -1.01 5.49
CA ARG A 413 11.18 0.16 5.92
C ARG A 413 12.68 -0.17 5.88
N MET A 414 13.06 -1.39 6.26
CA MET A 414 14.47 -1.82 6.41
C MET A 414 15.09 -2.24 5.08
N SER A 415 14.29 -2.76 4.13
CA SER A 415 14.76 -3.18 2.80
C SER A 415 15.37 -2.04 1.96
N SER A 416 15.09 -0.78 2.34
CA SER A 416 15.68 0.42 1.73
C SER A 416 17.06 0.78 2.27
N GLN A 417 17.41 0.31 3.47
CA GLN A 417 18.71 0.56 4.13
C GLN A 417 19.71 -0.57 3.90
N GLU A 418 19.22 -1.75 3.54
CA GLU A 418 20.07 -2.85 3.11
C GLU A 418 20.76 -2.50 1.80
N LYS A 419 22.09 -2.35 1.85
CA LYS A 419 22.90 -2.36 0.63
C LYS A 419 22.72 -3.72 -0.01
N ARG A 420 21.89 -3.80 -1.05
CA ARG A 420 21.83 -4.99 -1.90
C ARG A 420 23.25 -5.28 -2.37
N PRO A 421 23.73 -6.53 -2.27
CA PRO A 421 25.01 -6.89 -2.85
C PRO A 421 25.02 -6.49 -4.32
N PRO A 422 26.17 -6.09 -4.88
CA PRO A 422 26.26 -5.76 -6.30
C PRO A 422 25.65 -6.91 -7.10
N CYS A 423 24.64 -6.60 -7.91
CA CYS A 423 24.02 -7.58 -8.78
C CYS A 423 25.02 -7.90 -9.89
N GLU A 424 25.57 -9.11 -9.88
CA GLU A 424 26.28 -9.63 -11.04
C GLU A 424 25.25 -9.90 -12.14
N VAL A 425 25.31 -9.11 -13.21
CA VAL A 425 24.48 -9.33 -14.38
C VAL A 425 25.12 -10.46 -15.19
N GLN A 426 24.46 -11.61 -15.19
CA GLN A 426 24.85 -12.74 -16.02
C GLN A 426 24.09 -12.69 -17.34
N VAL A 427 24.82 -12.82 -18.45
CA VAL A 427 24.26 -12.87 -19.80
C VAL A 427 24.64 -14.21 -20.42
N THR A 428 23.63 -14.98 -20.82
CA THR A 428 23.81 -16.24 -21.54
C THR A 428 23.34 -16.06 -22.98
N ILE A 429 24.16 -16.48 -23.93
CA ILE A 429 23.84 -16.47 -25.36
C ILE A 429 23.57 -17.91 -25.79
N LEU A 430 22.48 -18.12 -26.52
CA LEU A 430 22.12 -19.40 -27.11
C LEU A 430 22.06 -19.25 -28.63
N ALA A 431 22.62 -20.20 -29.35
CA ALA A 431 22.53 -20.25 -30.79
C ALA A 431 21.14 -20.73 -31.21
N GLN A 432 20.51 -20.00 -32.14
CA GLN A 432 19.22 -20.41 -32.70
C GLN A 432 19.36 -21.63 -33.62
N THR A 433 20.47 -21.74 -34.33
CA THR A 433 20.76 -22.85 -35.25
C THR A 433 22.21 -23.31 -35.10
N LYS A 434 22.50 -24.53 -35.58
CA LYS A 434 23.86 -25.10 -35.55
C LYS A 434 24.84 -24.32 -36.41
N GLU A 435 24.38 -23.68 -37.47
CA GLU A 435 25.19 -22.79 -38.31
C GLU A 435 25.66 -21.57 -37.51
N VAL A 436 24.74 -20.93 -36.78
CA VAL A 436 25.07 -19.79 -35.88
C VAL A 436 26.01 -20.24 -34.76
N GLN A 437 25.80 -21.45 -34.20
CA GLN A 437 26.70 -22.02 -33.18
C GLN A 437 28.12 -22.19 -33.71
N GLN A 438 28.29 -22.75 -34.92
CA GLN A 438 29.59 -22.94 -35.55
C GLN A 438 30.28 -21.62 -35.87
N GLU A 439 29.52 -20.62 -36.34
CA GLU A 439 30.05 -19.28 -36.62
C GLU A 439 30.53 -18.57 -35.34
N LEU A 440 29.75 -18.64 -34.26
CA LEU A 440 30.15 -18.11 -32.95
C LEU A 440 31.40 -18.84 -32.42
N LEU A 441 31.45 -20.17 -32.56
CA LEU A 441 32.61 -20.97 -32.18
C LEU A 441 33.86 -20.60 -32.98
N ALA A 442 33.73 -20.33 -34.29
CA ALA A 442 34.83 -19.87 -35.14
C ALA A 442 35.40 -18.51 -34.70
N ASN A 443 34.58 -17.70 -34.03
CA ASN A 443 34.98 -16.43 -33.40
C ASN A 443 35.41 -16.59 -31.92
N GLY A 444 35.57 -17.82 -31.43
CA GLY A 444 36.01 -18.10 -30.07
C GLY A 444 34.92 -18.00 -29.00
N ILE A 445 33.65 -17.93 -29.38
CA ILE A 445 32.51 -17.84 -28.48
C ILE A 445 31.81 -19.21 -28.40
N SER A 446 31.95 -19.89 -27.26
CA SER A 446 31.29 -21.17 -27.01
C SER A 446 29.86 -20.96 -26.54
N VAL A 447 28.88 -21.50 -27.27
CA VAL A 447 27.44 -21.43 -26.94
C VAL A 447 26.76 -22.77 -27.21
N GLN A 448 25.64 -23.00 -26.52
CA GLN A 448 24.74 -24.13 -26.78
C GLN A 448 23.65 -23.73 -27.78
N CYS A 449 23.17 -24.69 -28.57
CA CYS A 449 21.90 -24.53 -29.28
C CYS A 449 20.71 -24.72 -28.34
N VAL A 450 19.55 -24.17 -28.70
CA VAL A 450 18.32 -24.27 -27.89
C VAL A 450 17.88 -25.71 -27.66
N ASP A 451 18.14 -26.62 -28.61
CA ASP A 451 17.85 -28.06 -28.52
C ASP A 451 18.84 -28.84 -27.63
N GLU A 452 19.95 -28.23 -27.25
CA GLU A 452 20.98 -28.83 -26.39
C GLU A 452 20.80 -28.48 -24.90
N VAL A 453 19.87 -27.59 -24.59
CA VAL A 453 19.56 -27.17 -23.21
C VAL A 453 18.83 -28.31 -22.47
N ASP A 454 19.10 -28.45 -21.17
CA ASP A 454 18.44 -29.47 -20.34
C ASP A 454 16.90 -29.39 -20.47
N PRO A 455 16.20 -30.51 -20.73
CA PRO A 455 14.74 -30.54 -20.95
C PRO A 455 13.88 -29.98 -19.80
N VAL A 456 14.44 -29.81 -18.61
CA VAL A 456 13.78 -29.13 -17.49
C VAL A 456 13.58 -27.64 -17.76
N PHE A 457 14.43 -27.02 -18.58
CA PHE A 457 14.30 -25.63 -19.01
C PHE A 457 13.47 -25.52 -20.28
N THR A 458 12.80 -24.40 -20.44
CA THR A 458 12.03 -24.07 -21.63
C THR A 458 12.19 -22.59 -21.90
N ILE A 459 12.60 -22.24 -23.12
CA ILE A 459 12.82 -20.86 -23.53
C ILE A 459 11.63 -20.42 -24.38
N LEU A 460 10.97 -19.34 -23.98
CA LEU A 460 9.81 -18.81 -24.68
C LEU A 460 9.98 -17.30 -24.99
N PRO A 461 9.34 -16.78 -26.05
CA PRO A 461 9.25 -15.35 -26.28
C PRO A 461 8.53 -14.59 -25.16
N ALA A 462 8.85 -13.30 -24.99
CA ALA A 462 8.20 -12.42 -24.01
C ALA A 462 6.67 -12.36 -24.16
N SER A 463 6.14 -12.46 -25.38
CA SER A 463 4.70 -12.54 -25.66
C SER A 463 3.99 -13.69 -24.93
N PHE A 464 4.66 -14.82 -24.69
CA PHE A 464 4.07 -15.90 -23.90
C PHE A 464 3.90 -15.52 -22.43
N LEU A 465 4.83 -14.73 -21.87
CA LEU A 465 4.66 -14.20 -20.52
C LEU A 465 3.47 -13.24 -20.46
N ALA A 466 3.28 -12.40 -21.49
CA ALA A 466 2.11 -11.54 -21.59
C ALA A 466 0.80 -12.35 -21.66
N GLU A 467 0.77 -13.43 -22.46
CA GLU A 467 -0.37 -14.35 -22.55
C GLU A 467 -0.68 -15.07 -21.23
N ILE A 468 0.35 -15.42 -20.45
CA ILE A 468 0.18 -15.98 -19.09
C ILE A 468 -0.46 -14.94 -18.18
N HIS A 469 0.09 -13.72 -18.12
CA HIS A 469 -0.46 -12.65 -17.30
C HIS A 469 -1.88 -12.24 -17.71
N ALA A 470 -2.24 -12.36 -19.00
CA ALA A 470 -3.59 -12.10 -19.46
C ALA A 470 -4.62 -13.12 -18.92
N ARG A 471 -4.18 -14.33 -18.57
CA ARG A 471 -5.06 -15.35 -17.94
C ARG A 471 -5.20 -15.15 -16.44
N ILE A 472 -4.18 -14.57 -15.81
CA ILE A 472 -4.17 -14.28 -14.38
C ILE A 472 -5.23 -13.20 -14.08
N GLY A 473 -6.04 -13.43 -13.05
CA GLY A 473 -7.16 -12.54 -12.68
C GLY A 473 -8.41 -12.67 -13.56
N GLN A 474 -8.49 -13.60 -14.51
CA GLN A 474 -9.75 -13.83 -15.23
C GLN A 474 -10.86 -14.32 -14.28
N SER A 475 -12.03 -13.70 -14.36
CA SER A 475 -13.23 -14.16 -13.66
C SER A 475 -14.44 -14.01 -14.55
N LYS A 476 -15.07 -15.14 -14.88
CA LYS A 476 -16.33 -15.17 -15.65
C LYS A 476 -17.48 -14.54 -14.85
N LYS A 477 -17.48 -14.72 -13.53
CA LYS A 477 -18.52 -14.20 -12.64
C LYS A 477 -18.51 -12.68 -12.57
N LEU A 478 -17.31 -12.08 -12.58
CA LEU A 478 -17.12 -10.63 -12.50
C LEU A 478 -16.90 -9.97 -13.88
N ASN A 479 -16.96 -10.75 -14.96
CA ASN A 479 -16.66 -10.31 -16.33
C ASN A 479 -15.28 -9.63 -16.46
N LEU A 480 -14.27 -10.17 -15.79
CA LEU A 480 -12.90 -9.65 -15.80
C LEU A 480 -12.02 -10.46 -16.74
N SER A 481 -11.31 -9.78 -17.64
CA SER A 481 -10.48 -10.43 -18.65
C SER A 481 -9.03 -10.70 -18.22
N GLY A 482 -8.63 -10.28 -17.02
CA GLY A 482 -7.21 -10.29 -16.59
C GLY A 482 -6.41 -9.13 -17.17
N ARG A 483 -5.10 -9.30 -17.34
CA ARG A 483 -4.22 -8.24 -17.86
C ARG A 483 -4.43 -8.00 -19.37
N PRO A 484 -4.56 -6.75 -19.84
CA PRO A 484 -4.60 -6.47 -21.28
C PRO A 484 -3.34 -6.95 -22.03
N LEU A 485 -3.53 -7.56 -23.21
CA LEU A 485 -2.46 -8.19 -24.01
C LEU A 485 -1.56 -7.20 -24.75
N ASP A 486 -2.07 -5.99 -24.99
CA ASP A 486 -1.35 -4.86 -25.58
C ASP A 486 -0.33 -4.23 -24.62
N ARG A 487 -0.27 -4.71 -23.37
CA ARG A 487 0.68 -4.23 -22.37
C ARG A 487 1.93 -5.08 -22.34
N ASP A 488 3.05 -4.41 -22.49
CA ASP A 488 4.38 -4.98 -22.33
C ASP A 488 4.63 -5.53 -20.92
N VAL A 489 5.34 -6.65 -20.83
CA VAL A 489 5.75 -7.27 -19.55
C VAL A 489 7.01 -6.63 -18.99
N GLY A 490 7.88 -6.10 -19.85
CA GLY A 490 9.11 -5.40 -19.48
C GLY A 490 10.33 -6.31 -19.27
N LEU A 491 11.51 -5.68 -19.27
CA LEU A 491 12.80 -6.36 -19.25
C LEU A 491 13.07 -7.08 -17.93
N LEU A 492 12.74 -6.46 -16.79
CA LEU A 492 13.00 -7.05 -15.45
C LEU A 492 12.13 -8.29 -15.21
N SER A 493 10.95 -8.33 -15.82
CA SER A 493 10.08 -9.50 -15.81
C SER A 493 10.67 -10.61 -16.66
N THR A 494 11.10 -10.32 -17.89
CA THR A 494 11.71 -11.34 -18.77
C THR A 494 13.04 -11.87 -18.26
N SER A 495 13.78 -11.11 -17.44
CA SER A 495 15.08 -11.51 -16.88
C SER A 495 15.00 -12.43 -15.66
N ARG A 496 13.81 -12.96 -15.35
CA ARG A 496 13.58 -13.86 -14.20
C ARG A 496 13.43 -15.31 -14.65
N LEU A 497 13.79 -16.23 -13.75
CA LEU A 497 13.49 -17.64 -13.88
C LEU A 497 12.11 -17.94 -13.28
N TYR A 498 11.23 -18.49 -14.11
CA TYR A 498 9.89 -18.88 -13.68
C TYR A 498 9.81 -20.39 -13.52
N GLN A 499 9.02 -20.86 -12.56
CA GLN A 499 8.66 -22.27 -12.43
C GLN A 499 7.19 -22.43 -12.80
N ILE A 500 6.92 -23.24 -13.83
CA ILE A 500 5.57 -23.58 -14.28
C ILE A 500 5.45 -25.10 -14.26
N GLY A 501 4.70 -25.61 -13.28
CA GLY A 501 4.67 -27.04 -12.99
C GLY A 501 6.07 -27.56 -12.63
N ASN A 502 6.55 -28.55 -13.39
CA ASN A 502 7.85 -29.18 -13.19
C ASN A 502 8.95 -28.62 -14.12
N LYS A 503 8.66 -27.56 -14.87
CA LYS A 503 9.61 -26.92 -15.78
C LYS A 503 10.03 -25.55 -15.29
N PHE A 504 11.27 -25.21 -15.59
CA PHE A 504 11.76 -23.84 -15.49
C PHE A 504 11.58 -23.15 -16.83
N VAL A 505 10.96 -21.99 -16.83
CA VAL A 505 10.68 -21.19 -18.02
C VAL A 505 11.50 -19.92 -17.98
N ILE A 506 12.24 -19.68 -19.04
CA ILE A 506 13.04 -18.47 -19.27
C ILE A 506 12.40 -17.74 -20.44
N PHE A 507 12.24 -16.43 -20.31
CA PHE A 507 11.70 -15.62 -21.39
C PHE A 507 12.82 -14.86 -22.10
N THR A 508 12.80 -14.84 -23.43
CA THR A 508 13.73 -13.99 -24.18
C THR A 508 13.42 -12.51 -23.90
N PRO A 509 14.41 -11.62 -23.95
CA PRO A 509 14.19 -10.19 -23.81
C PRO A 509 13.11 -9.67 -24.76
N GLN A 510 12.33 -8.71 -24.27
CA GLN A 510 11.15 -8.23 -25.00
C GLN A 510 11.47 -7.64 -26.39
N PHE A 511 12.62 -6.97 -26.55
CA PHE A 511 13.01 -6.38 -27.84
C PHE A 511 13.28 -7.43 -28.94
N MET A 512 13.43 -8.71 -28.58
CA MET A 512 13.60 -9.81 -29.54
C MET A 512 12.26 -10.32 -30.08
N ASP A 513 11.13 -9.88 -29.53
CA ASP A 513 9.82 -10.32 -29.98
C ASP A 513 9.45 -9.60 -31.29
N SER A 514 9.35 -10.37 -32.38
CA SER A 514 9.11 -9.86 -33.74
C SER A 514 7.70 -9.27 -33.93
N ARG A 515 6.77 -9.50 -32.99
CA ARG A 515 5.43 -8.89 -33.02
C ARG A 515 5.43 -7.37 -32.82
N THR A 516 6.50 -6.80 -32.24
CA THR A 516 6.56 -5.37 -31.87
C THR A 516 7.13 -4.48 -32.98
N ILE A 517 7.68 -5.05 -34.06
CA ILE A 517 8.35 -4.27 -35.13
C ILE A 517 7.35 -3.61 -36.11
N VAL A 518 6.04 -3.76 -35.92
CA VAL A 518 5.02 -3.16 -36.79
C VAL A 518 4.13 -2.19 -36.00
N SER A 519 4.64 -1.00 -35.65
CA SER A 519 3.75 0.15 -35.34
C SER A 519 4.37 1.54 -35.35
N ASP A 520 5.66 1.72 -35.67
CA ASP A 520 6.25 3.05 -35.88
C ASP A 520 6.99 3.13 -37.23
N VAL A 521 6.22 3.25 -38.32
CA VAL A 521 6.65 3.86 -39.60
C VAL A 521 5.51 4.71 -40.15
#